data_AF-A0A431I7K0-F1
#
_entry.id   AF-A0A431I7K0-F1
#
_cell.length_a   1.000
_cell.length_b   1.000
_cell.length_c   1.000
_cell.angle_alpha   90.00
_cell.angle_beta   90.00
_cell.angle_gamma   90.00
#
_symmetry.space_group_name_H-M   'P 1'
#
loop_
_entity.id
_entity.type
_entity.pdbx_description
1 polymer ?
#
loop_
_entity_poly.entity_id
_entity_poly.type
_entity_poly.pdbx_seq_one_letter_code
_entity_poly.pdbx_strand_id
1 'polypeptide(L)'
;MKKILCGLLVIATSSVFAVEKDCSAFNNDQAYSKVAQKVQSKGIKSLSISYSADLAKQVSELQAKLQAAGVTVTTNQVAGTAQCEMSNFQK
;
A
#
# COMPACT_ATOMS: atom_id res chain seq x y z
N MET A 1 19.71 17.27 41.85
CA MET A 1 18.93 16.07 41.50
C MET A 1 17.46 16.45 41.33
N LYS A 2 16.91 16.29 40.13
CA LYS A 2 15.58 15.70 39.83
C LYS A 2 15.33 15.90 38.34
N LYS A 3 15.37 14.77 37.63
CA LYS A 3 15.05 14.62 36.22
C LYS A 3 13.56 14.90 36.05
N ILE A 4 13.17 15.80 35.16
CA ILE A 4 11.79 15.88 34.70
C ILE A 4 11.77 15.34 33.28
N LEU A 5 11.27 14.11 33.19
CA LEU A 5 10.91 13.39 32.00
C LEU A 5 9.44 13.73 31.70
N CYS A 6 9.19 14.48 30.64
CA CYS A 6 7.94 14.50 29.88
C CYS A 6 8.39 14.62 28.42
N GLY A 7 8.56 13.55 27.65
CA GLY A 7 7.57 12.50 27.51
C GLY A 7 6.35 13.07 26.80
N LEU A 8 6.51 13.65 25.61
CA LEU A 8 5.40 13.82 24.69
C LEU A 8 5.72 13.05 23.41
N LEU A 9 4.96 11.98 23.27
CA LEU A 9 4.91 11.05 22.16
C LEU A 9 5.01 11.74 20.81
N VAL A 10 5.83 11.13 19.97
CA VAL A 10 5.77 11.15 18.51
C VAL A 10 4.30 11.08 18.06
N ILE A 11 3.74 12.19 17.60
CA ILE A 11 2.51 12.16 16.79
C ILE A 11 2.97 11.76 15.38
N ALA A 12 3.18 10.46 15.19
CA ALA A 12 3.22 9.89 13.85
C ALA A 12 1.81 10.07 13.28
N THR A 13 1.63 11.06 12.43
CA THR A 13 0.47 11.20 11.56
C THR A 13 0.42 9.99 10.61
N SER A 14 -0.14 8.89 11.09
CA SER A 14 -0.31 7.63 10.37
C SER A 14 -1.57 7.60 9.49
N SER A 15 -2.27 8.73 9.36
CA SER A 15 -3.54 8.86 8.63
C SER A 15 -3.42 8.79 7.10
N VAL A 16 -2.22 8.71 6.53
CA VAL A 16 -2.03 8.72 5.07
C VAL A 16 -1.92 7.31 4.45
N PHE A 17 -1.83 6.25 5.27
CA PHE A 17 -1.71 4.86 4.78
C PHE A 17 -3.06 4.20 4.47
N ALA A 18 -4.17 4.69 5.02
CA ALA A 18 -5.47 4.04 4.83
C ALA A 18 -5.95 4.11 3.37
N VAL A 19 -5.70 5.24 2.70
CA VAL A 19 -6.03 5.45 1.27
C VAL A 19 -5.07 4.68 0.35
N GLU A 20 -3.89 4.28 0.85
CA GLU A 20 -2.97 3.38 0.14
C GLU A 20 -3.30 1.91 0.33
N LYS A 21 -4.24 1.56 1.22
CA LYS A 21 -4.72 0.18 1.36
C LYS A 21 -5.82 -0.09 0.36
N ASP A 22 -6.77 0.81 0.20
CA ASP A 22 -7.82 0.66 -0.80
C ASP A 22 -7.27 0.96 -2.20
N CYS A 23 -7.12 -0.07 -3.02
CA CYS A 23 -6.70 0.06 -4.41
C CYS A 23 -7.84 0.05 -5.42
N SER A 24 -9.09 -0.01 -4.96
CA SER A 24 -10.27 -0.03 -5.84
C SER A 24 -10.48 1.31 -6.55
N ALA A 25 -9.94 2.39 -5.99
CA ALA A 25 -10.01 3.73 -6.56
C ALA A 25 -8.91 4.02 -7.61
N PHE A 26 -7.94 3.12 -7.81
CA PHE A 26 -6.87 3.34 -8.78
C PHE A 26 -7.29 2.86 -10.17
N ASN A 27 -7.44 3.79 -11.09
CA ASN A 27 -7.99 3.52 -12.43
C ASN A 27 -7.12 4.05 -13.58
N ASN A 28 -5.87 4.44 -13.32
CA ASN A 28 -4.95 4.92 -14.36
C ASN A 28 -3.46 4.80 -13.96
N ASP A 29 -2.60 4.84 -14.98
CA ASP A 29 -1.14 4.65 -14.87
C ASP A 29 -0.45 5.64 -13.91
N GLN A 30 -0.93 6.89 -13.88
CA GLN A 30 -0.39 7.91 -12.98
C GLN A 30 -0.67 7.57 -11.51
N ALA A 31 -1.86 7.04 -11.20
CA ALA A 31 -2.20 6.59 -9.86
C ALA A 31 -1.31 5.43 -9.42
N TYR A 32 -1.13 4.40 -10.27
CA TYR A 32 -0.28 3.25 -9.96
C TYR A 32 1.17 3.65 -9.71
N SER A 33 1.72 4.53 -10.56
CA SER A 33 3.10 5.00 -10.44
C SER A 33 3.33 5.79 -9.15
N LYS A 34 2.38 6.66 -8.75
CA LYS A 34 2.44 7.41 -7.49
C LYS A 34 2.39 6.48 -6.27
N VAL A 35 1.52 5.47 -6.29
CA VAL A 35 1.42 4.47 -5.21
C VAL A 35 2.73 3.69 -5.10
N ALA A 36 3.29 3.21 -6.21
CA ALA A 36 4.53 2.47 -6.21
C ALA A 36 5.71 3.27 -5.64
N GLN A 37 5.86 4.54 -6.07
CA GLN A 37 6.87 5.44 -5.51
C GLN A 37 6.69 5.68 -4.01
N LYS A 38 5.45 5.83 -3.55
CA LYS A 38 5.17 6.06 -2.12
C LYS A 38 5.47 4.83 -1.28
N VAL A 39 5.07 3.65 -1.73
CA VAL A 39 5.40 2.35 -1.11
C VAL A 39 6.91 2.18 -1.01
N GLN A 40 7.64 2.45 -2.09
CA GLN A 40 9.11 2.38 -2.11
C GLN A 40 9.75 3.41 -1.15
N SER A 41 9.27 4.66 -1.14
CA SER A 41 9.79 5.72 -0.26
C SER A 41 9.66 5.40 1.24
N LYS A 42 8.71 4.53 1.59
CA LYS A 42 8.47 4.05 2.95
C LYS A 42 9.36 2.86 3.34
N GLY A 43 10.22 2.42 2.43
CA GLY A 43 11.11 1.28 2.60
C GLY A 43 10.40 -0.06 2.55
N ILE A 44 9.18 -0.13 2.00
CA ILE A 44 8.46 -1.41 1.86
C ILE A 44 9.17 -2.26 0.81
N LYS A 45 9.48 -3.51 1.16
CA LYS A 45 10.10 -4.52 0.30
C LYS A 45 9.10 -5.56 -0.19
N SER A 46 8.02 -5.80 0.57
CA SER A 46 6.96 -6.70 0.14
C SER A 46 5.58 -6.27 0.64
N LEU A 47 4.53 -6.63 -0.11
CA LEU A 47 3.13 -6.45 0.28
C LEU A 47 2.23 -7.51 -0.37
N SER A 48 1.00 -7.63 0.11
CA SER A 48 -0.06 -8.44 -0.50
C SER A 48 -1.18 -7.57 -1.05
N ILE A 49 -1.80 -7.95 -2.16
CA ILE A 49 -3.00 -7.31 -2.73
C ILE A 49 -4.12 -8.34 -2.80
N SER A 50 -5.18 -8.13 -2.03
CA SER A 50 -6.42 -8.91 -2.13
C SER A 50 -7.38 -8.21 -3.07
N TYR A 51 -7.96 -8.89 -4.06
CA TYR A 51 -8.77 -8.23 -5.09
C TYR A 51 -9.94 -9.06 -5.64
N SER A 52 -11.02 -8.41 -6.07
CA SER A 52 -12.12 -9.05 -6.76
C SER A 52 -11.84 -9.21 -8.26
N ALA A 53 -12.49 -10.19 -8.90
CA ALA A 53 -12.22 -10.56 -10.30
C ALA A 53 -12.36 -9.40 -11.31
N ASP A 54 -13.28 -8.47 -11.05
CA ASP A 54 -13.53 -7.29 -11.89
C ASP A 54 -12.38 -6.28 -11.90
N LEU A 55 -11.46 -6.36 -10.94
CA LEU A 55 -10.29 -5.49 -10.81
C LEU A 55 -8.97 -6.18 -11.21
N ALA A 56 -9.03 -7.40 -11.77
CA ALA A 56 -7.84 -8.19 -12.10
C ALA A 56 -6.86 -7.46 -13.02
N LYS A 57 -7.38 -6.72 -14.01
CA LYS A 57 -6.54 -5.95 -14.95
C LYS A 57 -5.79 -4.81 -14.24
N GLN A 58 -6.51 -4.03 -13.43
CA GLN A 58 -5.96 -2.89 -12.68
C GLN A 58 -4.90 -3.37 -11.67
N VAL A 59 -5.18 -4.49 -11.00
CA VAL A 59 -4.23 -5.10 -10.05
C VAL A 59 -2.98 -5.62 -10.75
N SER A 60 -3.12 -6.20 -11.95
CA SER A 60 -1.97 -6.62 -12.75
C SER A 60 -1.08 -5.43 -13.14
N GLU A 61 -1.67 -4.32 -13.56
CA GLU A 61 -0.95 -3.08 -13.90
C GLU A 61 -0.26 -2.48 -12.65
N LEU A 62 -0.97 -2.42 -11.52
CA LEU A 62 -0.41 -1.96 -10.25
C LEU A 62 0.74 -2.86 -9.76
N GLN A 63 0.57 -4.18 -9.85
CA GLN A 63 1.59 -5.16 -9.51
C GLN A 63 2.86 -4.94 -10.33
N ALA A 64 2.74 -4.73 -11.65
CA ALA A 64 3.88 -4.47 -12.52
C ALA A 64 4.65 -3.21 -12.10
N LYS A 65 3.94 -2.12 -11.73
CA LYS A 65 4.56 -0.87 -11.27
C LYS A 65 5.27 -1.02 -9.92
N LEU A 66 4.67 -1.76 -8.99
CA LEU A 66 5.27 -2.07 -7.68
C LEU A 66 6.52 -2.94 -7.82
N GLN A 67 6.46 -3.97 -8.67
CA GLN A 67 7.61 -4.82 -8.95
C GLN A 67 8.74 -4.06 -9.66
N ALA A 68 8.42 -3.17 -10.60
CA ALA A 68 9.40 -2.28 -11.22
C ALA A 68 10.07 -1.33 -10.21
N ALA A 69 9.38 -0.97 -9.12
CA ALA A 69 9.93 -0.21 -8.01
C ALA A 69 10.73 -1.07 -7.00
N GLY A 70 10.88 -2.37 -7.25
CA GLY A 70 11.63 -3.30 -6.40
C GLY A 70 10.83 -3.81 -5.19
N VAL A 71 9.50 -3.79 -5.26
CA VAL A 71 8.60 -4.33 -4.23
C VAL A 71 8.09 -5.70 -4.65
N THR A 72 8.27 -6.71 -3.80
CA THR A 72 7.67 -8.04 -4.00
C THR A 72 6.17 -7.97 -3.71
N VAL A 73 5.35 -8.37 -4.67
CA VAL A 73 3.89 -8.32 -4.56
C VAL A 73 3.32 -9.72 -4.63
N THR A 74 2.49 -10.08 -3.65
CA THR A 74 1.65 -11.29 -3.66
C THR A 74 0.21 -10.90 -3.92
N THR A 75 -0.47 -11.51 -4.88
CA THR A 75 -1.87 -11.20 -5.18
C THR A 75 -2.80 -12.36 -4.80
N ASN A 76 -3.94 -12.03 -4.21
CA ASN A 76 -4.95 -13.00 -3.77
C ASN A 76 -6.32 -12.57 -4.30
N GLN A 77 -6.94 -13.40 -5.14
CA GLN A 77 -8.29 -13.12 -5.60
C GLN A 77 -9.30 -13.48 -4.50
N VAL A 78 -10.24 -12.58 -4.20
CA VAL A 78 -11.32 -12.75 -3.22
C VAL A 78 -12.70 -12.71 -3.89
N ALA A 79 -13.69 -13.30 -3.23
CA ALA A 79 -15.08 -13.24 -3.68
C ALA A 79 -15.70 -11.88 -3.37
N GLY A 80 -16.43 -11.31 -4.32
CA GLY A 80 -17.02 -9.97 -4.20
C GLY A 80 -16.85 -9.16 -5.48
N THR A 81 -17.18 -7.87 -5.42
CA THR A 81 -17.02 -6.90 -6.50
C THR A 81 -16.43 -5.60 -5.96
N ALA A 82 -15.64 -4.88 -6.76
CA ALA A 82 -15.00 -3.63 -6.38
C ALA A 82 -14.15 -3.71 -5.10
N GLN A 83 -13.58 -4.87 -4.79
CA GLN A 83 -12.69 -5.05 -3.64
C GLN A 83 -11.23 -5.06 -4.10
N CYS A 84 -10.40 -4.22 -3.51
CA CYS A 84 -8.97 -4.22 -3.71
C CYS A 84 -8.30 -3.66 -2.45
N GLU A 85 -7.54 -4.48 -1.75
CA GLU A 85 -6.88 -4.11 -0.50
C GLU A 85 -5.41 -4.52 -0.51
N MET A 86 -4.51 -3.56 -0.27
CA MET A 86 -3.11 -3.78 0.01
C MET A 86 -2.88 -4.00 1.51
N SER A 87 -2.17 -5.06 1.85
CA SER A 87 -1.91 -5.50 3.22
C SER A 87 -0.50 -6.09 3.37
N ASN A 88 -0.15 -6.55 4.57
CA ASN A 88 1.12 -7.25 4.85
C ASN A 88 2.38 -6.48 4.41
N PHE A 89 2.39 -5.16 4.59
CA PHE A 89 3.53 -4.32 4.26
C PHE A 89 4.77 -4.66 5.11
N GLN A 90 5.81 -5.25 4.50
CA GLN A 90 7.08 -5.57 5.17
C GLN A 90 8.20 -4.64 4.67
N LYS A 91 9.11 -4.25 5.57
CA LYS A 91 10.27 -3.39 5.30
C LYS A 91 11.56 -4.19 5.25
#